data_AF-A0A7S1WYX2-F1
#
_entry.id   AF-A0A7S1WYX2-F1
#
_cell.length_a   1.000
_cell.length_b   1.000
_cell.length_c   1.000
_cell.angle_alpha   90.00
_cell.angle_beta   90.00
_cell.angle_gamma   90.00
#
_symmetry.space_group_name_H-M   'P 1'
#
loop_
_entity.id
_entity.type
_entity.pdbx_description
1 polymer ?
#
loop_
_entity_poly.entity_id
_entity_poly.type
_entity_poly.pdbx_seq_one_letter_code
_entity_poly.pdbx_strand_id
1 'polypeptide(L)'
;RLMHGHRYGLVGRNGMGKSTLLSMVASGRMPGVPELLRVLHVAQDSADRIVAGSRTEGASALEAVIQSDTRRSELLSLVDTLTSPEELTQAYEALDAIDSDSAPARASALLRGLQFSEAMMGQRVASLSGGWRMR
;
A
#
# COMPACT_ATOMS: atom_id res chain seq x y z
N ARG A 1 -4.03 15.16 -22.06
CA ARG A 1 -3.29 15.73 -20.91
C ARG A 1 -4.01 15.31 -19.64
N LEU A 2 -3.32 14.69 -18.68
CA LEU A 2 -3.91 14.33 -17.38
C LEU A 2 -3.80 15.53 -16.44
N MET A 3 -4.86 15.83 -15.71
CA MET A 3 -4.95 16.94 -14.77
C MET A 3 -4.97 16.42 -13.34
N HIS A 4 -4.29 17.12 -12.43
CA HIS A 4 -4.32 16.81 -11.01
C HIS A 4 -5.76 16.86 -10.47
N GLY A 5 -6.10 15.98 -9.52
CA GLY A 5 -7.42 15.89 -8.89
C GLY A 5 -8.53 15.27 -9.73
N HIS A 6 -8.27 14.88 -10.99
CA HIS A 6 -9.28 14.31 -11.88
C HIS A 6 -9.25 12.78 -11.88
N ARG A 7 -10.44 12.17 -11.99
CA ARG A 7 -10.63 10.73 -12.12
C ARG A 7 -10.87 10.37 -13.59
N TYR A 8 -10.07 9.47 -14.14
CA TYR A 8 -10.13 9.05 -15.54
C TYR A 8 -10.49 7.57 -15.65
N GLY A 9 -11.38 7.23 -16.58
CA GLY A 9 -11.72 5.85 -16.94
C GLY A 9 -11.18 5.51 -18.34
N LEU A 10 -10.44 4.40 -18.46
CA LEU A 10 -9.93 3.91 -19.74
C LEU A 10 -10.88 2.85 -20.29
N VAL A 11 -11.64 3.19 -21.35
CA VAL A 11 -12.65 2.32 -21.96
C VAL A 11 -12.21 1.86 -23.35
N GLY A 12 -12.41 0.58 -23.65
CA GLY A 12 -12.11 -0.01 -24.95
C GLY A 12 -12.33 -1.51 -24.97
N ARG A 13 -12.39 -2.11 -26.16
CA ARG A 13 -12.56 -3.57 -26.32
C ARG A 13 -11.44 -4.36 -25.64
N ASN A 14 -11.72 -5.61 -25.24
CA ASN A 14 -10.69 -6.51 -24.74
C ASN A 14 -9.63 -6.75 -25.82
N GLY A 15 -8.35 -6.82 -25.42
CA GLY A 15 -7.23 -6.96 -26.36
C GLY A 15 -6.68 -5.66 -26.96
N MET A 16 -7.29 -4.50 -26.74
CA MET A 16 -6.81 -3.20 -27.28
C MET A 16 -5.58 -2.61 -26.55
N GLY A 17 -4.89 -3.39 -25.72
CA GLY A 17 -3.69 -2.93 -25.01
C GLY A 17 -3.94 -2.00 -23.81
N LYS A 18 -5.16 -1.97 -23.24
CA LYS A 18 -5.47 -1.14 -22.05
C LYS A 18 -4.53 -1.42 -20.87
N SER A 19 -4.35 -2.71 -20.53
CA SER A 19 -3.43 -3.11 -19.46
C SER A 19 -1.97 -2.82 -19.82
N THR A 20 -1.59 -2.99 -21.09
CA THR A 20 -0.26 -2.64 -21.60
C THR A 20 0.02 -1.15 -21.45
N LEU A 21 -0.95 -0.29 -21.74
CA LEU A 21 -0.85 1.15 -21.56
C LEU A 21 -0.61 1.52 -20.10
N LEU A 22 -1.40 0.96 -19.18
CA LEU A 22 -1.26 1.20 -17.73
C LEU A 22 0.10 0.71 -17.21
N SER A 23 0.56 -0.47 -17.64
CA SER A 23 1.90 -0.98 -17.30
C SER A 23 3.03 -0.11 -17.86
N MET A 24 2.87 0.48 -19.05
CA MET A 24 3.87 1.38 -19.64
C MET A 24 3.94 2.71 -18.89
N VAL A 25 2.81 3.24 -18.43
CA VAL A 25 2.76 4.41 -17.55
C VAL A 25 3.45 4.10 -16.21
N ALA A 26 3.12 2.95 -15.62
CA ALA A 26 3.68 2.51 -14.34
C ALA A 26 5.20 2.28 -14.38
N SER A 27 5.73 1.83 -15.52
CA SER A 27 7.16 1.60 -15.70
C SER A 27 7.96 2.87 -16.03
N GLY A 28 7.31 4.04 -16.12
CA GLY A 28 7.96 5.30 -16.51
C GLY A 28 8.44 5.33 -17.97
N ARG A 29 8.05 4.35 -18.79
CA ARG A 29 8.50 4.21 -20.19
C ARG A 29 7.62 4.99 -21.17
N MET A 30 6.56 5.64 -20.70
CA MET A 30 5.66 6.42 -21.54
C MET A 30 6.22 7.82 -21.81
N PRO A 31 6.44 8.21 -23.08
CA PRO A 31 6.82 9.57 -23.42
C PRO A 31 5.77 10.59 -22.96
N GLY A 32 6.21 11.68 -22.33
CA GLY A 32 5.35 12.77 -21.88
C GLY A 32 4.74 12.61 -20.48
N VAL A 33 5.07 11.55 -19.74
CA VAL A 33 4.79 11.45 -18.29
C VAL A 33 5.96 12.09 -17.52
N PRO A 34 5.71 13.06 -16.61
CA PRO A 34 6.79 13.66 -15.82
C PRO A 34 7.51 12.63 -14.96
N GLU A 35 8.84 12.68 -14.91
CA GLU A 35 9.66 11.75 -14.11
C GLU A 35 9.38 11.82 -12.60
N LEU A 36 8.94 12.99 -12.10
CA LEU A 36 8.57 13.20 -10.70
C LEU A 36 7.18 12.65 -10.33
N LEU A 37 6.42 12.13 -11.30
CA LEU A 37 5.10 11.57 -11.05
C LEU A 37 5.24 10.18 -10.43
N ARG A 38 4.87 10.03 -9.16
CA ARG A 38 4.78 8.71 -8.51
C ARG A 38 3.54 7.97 -9.00
N VAL A 39 3.74 6.87 -9.74
CA VAL A 39 2.67 5.99 -10.21
C VAL A 39 2.62 4.73 -9.35
N LEU A 40 1.46 4.45 -8.76
CA LEU A 40 1.19 3.17 -8.13
C LEU A 40 0.26 2.36 -9.05
N HIS A 41 0.73 1.21 -9.51
CA HIS A 41 -0.04 0.33 -10.39
C HIS A 41 -0.37 -0.97 -9.67
N VAL A 42 -1.67 -1.19 -9.47
CA VAL A 42 -2.21 -2.40 -8.86
C VAL A 42 -2.54 -3.38 -9.99
N ALA A 43 -1.66 -4.35 -10.23
CA ALA A 43 -1.81 -5.33 -11.31
C ALA A 43 -2.61 -6.55 -10.86
N GLN A 44 -3.43 -7.13 -11.75
CA GLN A 44 -4.31 -8.27 -11.41
C GLN A 44 -3.58 -9.53 -10.93
N ASP A 45 -2.31 -9.72 -11.26
CA ASP A 45 -1.58 -10.98 -11.06
C ASP A 45 -0.53 -10.91 -9.92
N SER A 46 -0.61 -9.86 -9.09
CA SER A 46 0.40 -9.62 -8.05
C SER A 46 0.05 -10.18 -6.68
N ALA A 47 -1.20 -10.58 -6.42
CA ALA A 47 -1.63 -10.97 -5.06
C ALA A 47 -0.86 -12.19 -4.53
N ASP A 48 -0.63 -13.23 -5.35
CA ASP A 48 0.14 -14.41 -4.95
C ASP A 48 1.63 -14.10 -4.75
N ARG A 49 2.21 -13.23 -5.58
CA ARG A 49 3.63 -12.82 -5.50
C ARG A 49 3.93 -11.80 -4.41
N ILE A 50 2.96 -10.97 -4.04
CA ILE A 50 3.08 -9.98 -2.95
C ILE A 50 3.07 -10.70 -1.60
N VAL A 51 2.27 -11.75 -1.48
CA VAL A 51 2.20 -12.51 -0.22
C VAL A 51 3.42 -13.42 -0.10
N ALA A 52 3.81 -14.17 -1.13
CA ALA A 52 4.95 -15.09 -1.06
C ALA A 52 6.30 -14.35 -0.92
N GLY A 53 7.04 -14.63 0.15
CA GLY A 53 8.36 -14.09 0.49
C GLY A 53 8.39 -12.67 1.08
N SER A 54 7.22 -12.08 1.39
CA SER A 54 7.16 -10.73 1.97
C SER A 54 7.05 -10.73 3.49
N ARG A 55 7.37 -9.59 4.12
CA ARG A 55 7.17 -9.34 5.56
C ARG A 55 5.73 -9.62 6.04
N THR A 56 4.77 -9.74 5.13
CA THR A 56 3.35 -9.98 5.42
C THR A 56 2.90 -11.45 5.32
N GLU A 57 3.79 -12.42 4.99
CA GLU A 57 3.43 -13.85 4.88
C GLU A 57 2.71 -14.40 6.13
N GLY A 58 3.13 -13.93 7.31
CA GLY A 58 2.54 -14.33 8.59
C GLY A 58 1.51 -13.36 9.15
N ALA A 59 1.36 -12.19 8.55
CA ALA A 59 0.54 -11.11 9.06
C ALA A 59 -0.95 -11.36 8.82
N SER A 60 -1.77 -10.90 9.76
CA SER A 60 -3.20 -10.73 9.53
C SER A 60 -3.45 -9.66 8.45
N ALA A 61 -4.63 -9.65 7.85
CA ALA A 61 -5.00 -8.62 6.87
C ALA A 61 -4.88 -7.20 7.43
N LEU A 62 -5.23 -7.00 8.71
CA LEU A 62 -5.06 -5.71 9.38
C LEU A 62 -3.59 -5.32 9.52
N GLU A 63 -2.76 -6.24 10.02
CA GLU A 63 -1.33 -6.00 10.22
C GLU A 63 -0.62 -5.74 8.88
N ALA A 64 -0.99 -6.46 7.82
CA ALA A 64 -0.43 -6.26 6.49
C ALA A 64 -0.67 -4.84 5.97
N VAL A 65 -1.87 -4.28 6.19
CA VAL A 65 -2.18 -2.89 5.81
C VAL A 65 -1.39 -1.91 6.67
N ILE A 66 -1.28 -2.13 7.99
CA ILE A 66 -0.48 -1.26 8.87
C ILE A 66 0.99 -1.28 8.46
N GLN A 67 1.54 -2.45 8.15
CA GLN A 67 2.94 -2.63 7.72
C GLN A 67 3.22 -2.09 6.31
N SER A 68 2.18 -1.88 5.50
CA SER A 68 2.33 -1.23 4.19
C SER A 68 2.74 0.25 4.32
N ASP A 69 2.53 0.85 5.49
CA ASP A 69 3.11 2.14 5.85
C ASP A 69 4.61 1.96 6.17
N THR A 70 5.39 2.01 5.09
CA THR A 70 6.85 1.88 5.13
C THR A 70 7.50 2.96 6.00
N ARG A 71 7.02 4.21 5.92
CA ARG A 71 7.57 5.32 6.69
C ARG A 71 7.35 5.13 8.20
N ARG A 72 6.15 4.73 8.60
CA ARG A 72 5.87 4.38 10.01
C ARG A 72 6.77 3.24 10.47
N SER A 73 6.90 2.19 9.66
CA SER A 73 7.71 1.02 9.99
C SER A 73 9.20 1.37 10.14
N GLU A 74 9.73 2.22 9.27
CA GLU A 74 11.10 2.74 9.34
C GLU A 74 11.32 3.56 10.62
N LEU A 75 10.42 4.49 10.95
CA LEU A 75 10.51 5.32 12.15
C LEU A 75 10.45 4.49 13.44
N LEU A 76 9.57 3.48 13.51
CA LEU A 76 9.51 2.59 14.67
C LEU A 76 10.80 1.77 14.81
N SER A 77 11.35 1.25 13.72
CA SER A 77 12.64 0.55 13.76
C SER A 77 13.79 1.45 14.18
N LEU A 78 13.71 2.74 13.84
CA LEU A 78 14.70 3.72 14.26
C LEU A 78 14.60 3.95 15.77
N VAL A 79 13.40 4.17 16.32
CA VAL A 79 13.17 4.31 17.77
C VAL A 79 13.71 3.12 18.56
N ASP A 80 13.57 1.89 18.05
CA ASP A 80 14.09 0.68 18.71
C ASP A 80 15.63 0.61 18.76
N THR A 81 16.33 1.34 17.90
CA THR A 81 17.81 1.30 17.77
C THR A 81 18.51 2.54 18.30
N LEU A 82 17.82 3.68 18.35
CA LEU A 82 18.36 4.93 18.84
C LEU A 82 18.60 4.91 20.35
N THR A 83 19.66 5.59 20.78
CA THR A 83 20.02 5.72 22.21
C THR A 83 20.15 7.19 22.65
N SER A 84 20.34 8.12 21.72
CA SER A 84 20.35 9.57 22.02
C SER A 84 18.93 10.05 22.36
N PRO A 85 18.76 10.77 23.49
CA PRO A 85 17.47 11.39 23.83
C PRO A 85 16.97 12.39 22.77
N GLU A 86 17.88 13.15 22.16
CA GLU A 86 17.54 14.14 21.12
C GLU A 86 17.05 13.46 19.84
N GLU A 87 17.75 12.41 19.39
CA GLU A 87 17.37 11.65 18.20
C GLU A 87 16.03 10.91 18.42
N LEU A 88 15.82 10.35 19.62
CA LEU A 88 14.55 9.73 20.00
C LEU A 88 13.40 10.74 19.95
N THR A 89 13.62 11.94 20.48
CA THR A 89 12.61 13.02 20.45
C THR A 89 12.21 13.35 19.01
N GLN A 90 13.19 13.51 18.11
CA GLN A 90 12.92 13.78 16.69
C GLN A 90 12.17 12.63 16.00
N ALA A 91 12.51 11.38 16.32
CA ALA A 91 11.82 10.22 15.77
C ALA A 91 10.36 10.14 16.25
N TYR A 92 10.09 10.43 17.53
CA TYR A 92 8.73 10.51 18.07
C TYR A 92 7.93 11.66 17.46
N GLU A 93 8.51 12.86 17.32
CA GLU A 93 7.86 13.98 16.62
C GLU A 93 7.51 13.63 15.17
N ALA A 94 8.37 12.88 14.48
CA ALA A 94 8.10 12.40 13.13
C ALA A 94 6.97 11.34 13.08
N LEU A 95 6.84 10.50 14.12
CA LEU A 95 5.73 9.55 14.27
C LEU A 95 4.41 10.26 14.54
N ASP A 96 4.42 11.30 15.38
CA ASP A 96 3.25 12.14 15.66
C ASP A 96 2.81 12.91 14.42
N ALA A 97 3.75 13.45 13.65
CA ALA A 97 3.46 14.18 12.41
C ALA A 97 2.76 13.32 11.34
N ILE A 98 2.92 12.00 11.37
CA ILE A 98 2.22 11.06 10.49
C ILE A 98 1.00 10.41 11.16
N ASP A 99 0.65 10.85 12.37
CA ASP A 99 -0.46 10.33 13.17
C ASP A 99 -0.34 8.79 13.30
N SER A 100 0.82 8.31 13.73
CA SER A 100 1.16 6.88 13.78
C SER A 100 0.19 6.07 14.66
N ASP A 101 -0.31 6.66 15.74
CA ASP A 101 -1.18 5.99 16.71
C ASP A 101 -2.56 5.67 16.14
N SER A 102 -3.07 6.47 15.20
CA SER A 102 -4.36 6.18 14.55
C SER A 102 -4.23 5.20 13.38
N ALA A 103 -3.03 4.73 13.04
CA ALA A 103 -2.79 3.79 11.95
C ALA A 103 -3.67 2.53 12.01
N PRO A 104 -3.88 1.87 13.18
CA PRO A 104 -4.79 0.72 13.27
C PRO A 104 -6.23 1.09 12.91
N ALA A 105 -6.73 2.22 13.41
CA ALA A 105 -8.10 2.67 13.14
C ALA A 105 -8.30 3.01 11.65
N ARG A 106 -7.31 3.67 11.03
CA ARG A 106 -7.31 3.96 9.59
C ARG A 106 -7.26 2.69 8.75
N ALA A 107 -6.40 1.73 9.12
CA ALA A 107 -6.29 0.45 8.43
C ALA A 107 -7.60 -0.35 8.49
N SER A 108 -8.22 -0.46 9.68
CA SER A 108 -9.52 -1.12 9.82
C SER A 108 -10.62 -0.39 9.04
N ALA A 109 -10.62 0.96 9.02
CA ALA A 109 -11.60 1.72 8.24
C ALA A 109 -11.47 1.48 6.73
N LEU A 110 -10.24 1.40 6.22
CA LEU A 110 -9.95 1.06 4.83
C LEU A 110 -10.46 -0.34 4.49
N LEU A 111 -10.13 -1.34 5.32
CA LEU A 111 -10.54 -2.72 5.12
C LEU A 111 -12.07 -2.88 5.20
N ARG A 112 -12.75 -2.17 6.12
CA ARG A 112 -14.22 -2.12 6.16
C ARG A 112 -14.80 -1.51 4.89
N GLY A 113 -14.18 -0.46 4.35
CA GLY A 113 -14.55 0.13 3.05
C GLY A 113 -14.45 -0.85 1.88
N LEU A 114 -13.53 -1.82 1.98
CA LEU A 114 -13.35 -2.93 1.03
C LEU A 114 -14.20 -4.17 1.35
N GLN A 115 -15.05 -4.08 2.37
CA GLN A 115 -15.99 -5.11 2.84
C GLN A 115 -15.35 -6.29 3.58
N PHE A 116 -14.16 -6.10 4.18
CA PHE A 116 -13.61 -7.09 5.11
C PHE A 116 -14.42 -7.10 6.42
N SER A 117 -14.76 -8.29 6.90
CA SER A 117 -15.33 -8.47 8.24
C SER A 117 -14.23 -8.42 9.31
N GLU A 118 -14.59 -8.15 10.57
CA GLU A 118 -13.66 -8.19 11.71
C GLU A 118 -12.94 -9.55 11.82
N ALA A 119 -13.66 -10.65 11.59
CA ALA A 119 -13.08 -11.99 11.57
C ALA A 119 -12.02 -12.14 10.46
N MET A 120 -12.28 -11.61 9.27
CA MET A 120 -11.33 -11.65 8.15
C MET A 120 -10.13 -10.73 8.36
N MET A 121 -10.31 -9.58 9.02
CA MET A 121 -9.22 -8.67 9.34
C MET A 121 -8.16 -9.33 10.23
N GLY A 122 -8.60 -10.22 11.13
CA GLY A 122 -7.71 -11.03 11.98
C GLY A 122 -7.16 -12.30 11.33
N GLN A 123 -7.62 -12.68 10.13
CA GLN A 123 -7.11 -13.85 9.42
C GLN A 123 -5.80 -13.54 8.70
N ARG A 124 -4.92 -14.54 8.61
CA ARG A 124 -3.68 -14.44 7.84
C ARG A 124 -3.99 -14.17 6.39
N VAL A 125 -3.28 -13.24 5.76
CA VAL A 125 -3.49 -12.90 4.34
C VAL A 125 -3.40 -14.14 3.46
N ALA A 126 -2.46 -15.04 3.71
CA ALA A 126 -2.29 -16.30 2.98
C ALA A 126 -3.50 -17.26 3.04
N SER A 127 -4.38 -17.13 4.05
CA SER A 127 -5.60 -17.94 4.17
C SER A 127 -6.80 -17.37 3.43
N LEU A 128 -6.71 -16.12 2.95
CA LEU A 128 -7.78 -15.48 2.18
C LEU A 128 -7.77 -15.95 0.73
N SER A 129 -8.96 -15.97 0.10
CA SER A 129 -9.05 -16.28 -1.32
C SER A 129 -8.29 -15.25 -2.17
N GLY A 130 -7.86 -15.62 -3.38
CA GLY A 130 -7.12 -14.70 -4.26
C GLY A 130 -7.86 -13.39 -4.54
N GLY A 131 -9.19 -13.44 -4.66
CA GLY A 131 -10.01 -12.24 -4.83
C GLY A 131 -10.02 -11.31 -3.61
N TRP A 132 -9.89 -11.85 -2.40
CA TRP A 132 -9.75 -11.06 -1.17
C TRP A 132 -8.33 -10.53 -0.99
N ARG A 133 -7.31 -11.29 -1.37
CA ARG A 133 -5.91 -10.84 -1.33
C ARG A 133 -5.62 -9.72 -2.33
N MET A 134 -6.42 -9.62 -3.39
CA MET A 134 -6.33 -8.54 -4.38
C MET A 134 -7.04 -7.25 -3.92
N ARG A 135 -7.94 -7.34 -2.95
CA ARG A 135 -8.70 -6.18 -2.44
C ARG A 135 -7.86 -5.36 -1.49
#